data_AF-A0A359E7J4-F1
#
_entry.id   AF-A0A359E7J4-F1
#
_cell.length_a   1.000
_cell.length_b   1.000
_cell.length_c   1.000
_cell.angle_alpha   90.00
_cell.angle_beta   90.00
_cell.angle_gamma   90.00
#
_symmetry.space_group_name_H-M   'P 1'
#
loop_
_entity.id
_entity.type
_entity.pdbx_description
1 polymer ?
#
loop_
_entity_poly.entity_id
_entity_poly.type
_entity_poly.pdbx_seq_one_letter_code
_entity_poly.pdbx_strand_id
1 'polypeptide(L)'
;MRNPFFNHQENRLRSFFRVFLFIFLFIIMMGIPSLIPIPGLDYLVRSLLIFGLFYVMFRFADQRSWDYAGLLINRNWIKECAAGIGIAGGVMGLIFLVQWQSG
;
A
#
# COMPACT_ATOMS: atom_id res chain seq x y z
N MET A 1 18.44 -8.64 -26.09
CA MET A 1 18.77 -7.54 -25.15
C MET A 1 17.92 -7.68 -23.90
N ARG A 2 18.51 -7.65 -22.70
CA ARG A 2 17.76 -7.76 -21.44
C ARG A 2 17.12 -6.40 -21.16
N ASN A 3 15.81 -6.26 -21.36
CA ASN A 3 15.10 -5.02 -21.03
C ASN A 3 15.24 -4.76 -19.51
N PRO A 4 15.75 -3.59 -19.09
CA PRO A 4 15.93 -3.28 -17.68
C PRO A 4 14.59 -3.08 -16.97
N PHE A 5 13.54 -2.65 -17.67
CA PHE A 5 12.23 -2.33 -17.09
C PHE A 5 11.29 -3.54 -17.04
N PHE A 6 11.31 -4.36 -18.08
CA PHE A 6 10.36 -5.44 -18.27
C PHE A 6 11.07 -6.80 -18.23
N ASN A 7 10.57 -7.72 -17.40
CA ASN A 7 11.02 -9.10 -17.44
C ASN A 7 10.19 -9.88 -18.47
N HIS A 8 10.72 -10.05 -19.68
CA HIS A 8 10.06 -10.81 -20.74
C HIS A 8 9.86 -12.30 -20.39
N GLN A 9 10.64 -12.87 -19.47
CA GLN A 9 10.49 -14.28 -19.05
C GLN A 9 9.24 -14.49 -18.19
N GLU A 10 8.84 -13.48 -17.43
CA GLU A 10 7.73 -13.55 -16.47
C GLU A 10 6.59 -12.60 -16.86
N ASN A 11 6.68 -12.01 -18.06
CA ASN A 11 5.77 -11.02 -18.64
C ASN A 11 5.34 -9.91 -17.65
N ARG A 12 6.28 -9.44 -16.81
CA ARG A 12 5.97 -8.53 -15.70
C ARG A 12 6.99 -7.42 -15.56
N LEU A 13 6.56 -6.31 -14.97
CA LEU A 13 7.48 -5.23 -14.60
C LEU A 13 8.43 -5.74 -13.51
N ARG A 14 9.72 -5.37 -13.57
CA ARG A 14 10.67 -5.75 -12.51
C ARG A 14 10.30 -5.10 -11.18
N SER A 15 10.66 -5.79 -10.09
CA SER A 15 10.26 -5.44 -8.72
C SER A 15 10.55 -3.99 -8.36
N PHE A 16 11.75 -3.48 -8.68
CA PHE A 16 12.14 -2.09 -8.39
C PHE A 16 11.21 -1.07 -9.07
N PHE A 17 10.99 -1.21 -10.38
CA PHE A 17 10.11 -0.30 -11.12
C PHE A 17 8.65 -0.41 -10.69
N ARG A 18 8.22 -1.60 -10.26
CA ARG A 18 6.85 -1.80 -9.76
C ARG A 18 6.61 -1.10 -8.44
N VAL A 19 7.56 -1.20 -7.51
CA VAL A 19 7.51 -0.50 -6.22
C VAL A 19 7.58 1.01 -6.46
N PHE A 20 8.46 1.47 -7.34
CA PHE A 20 8.55 2.89 -7.69
C PHE A 20 7.25 3.41 -8.30
N LEU A 21 6.67 2.69 -9.26
CA LEU A 21 5.37 3.03 -9.86
C LEU A 21 4.25 3.06 -8.82
N PHE A 22 4.22 2.08 -7.90
CA PHE A 22 3.24 2.06 -6.81
C PHE A 22 3.35 3.31 -5.94
N ILE A 23 4.57 3.64 -5.47
CA ILE A 23 4.81 4.80 -4.61
C ILE A 23 4.41 6.10 -5.32
N PHE A 24 4.81 6.24 -6.59
CA PHE A 24 4.49 7.42 -7.40
C PHE A 24 2.97 7.61 -7.55
N LEU A 25 2.24 6.57 -7.94
CA LEU A 25 0.79 6.62 -8.06
C LEU A 25 0.10 6.83 -6.71
N PHE A 26 0.61 6.20 -5.65
CA PHE A 26 0.09 6.36 -4.30
C PHE A 26 0.15 7.83 -3.86
N ILE A 27 1.30 8.50 -4.02
CA ILE A 27 1.46 9.91 -3.66
C ILE A 27 0.44 10.78 -4.41
N ILE A 28 0.27 10.56 -5.71
CA ILE A 28 -0.70 11.31 -6.53
C ILE A 28 -2.12 11.07 -6.02
N MET A 29 -2.49 9.81 -5.78
CA MET A 29 -3.84 9.45 -5.33
C MET A 29 -4.15 9.93 -3.91
N MET A 30 -3.14 10.04 -3.03
CA MET A 30 -3.32 10.54 -1.67
C MET A 30 -3.66 12.04 -1.61
N GLY A 31 -3.41 12.80 -2.68
CA GLY A 31 -3.85 14.19 -2.77
C GLY A 31 -5.36 14.34 -2.99
N ILE A 32 -6.03 13.34 -3.59
CA ILE A 32 -7.45 13.43 -3.96
C ILE A 32 -8.36 13.50 -2.72
N PRO A 33 -8.22 12.64 -1.69
CA PRO A 33 -9.07 12.69 -0.50
C PRO A 33 -8.99 14.04 0.25
N SER A 34 -7.82 14.69 0.28
CA SER A 34 -7.63 15.98 0.95
C SER A 34 -8.46 17.14 0.37
N LEU A 35 -9.03 16.98 -0.83
CA LEU A 35 -9.93 17.95 -1.45
C LEU A 35 -11.38 17.82 -0.93
N ILE A 36 -11.68 16.80 -0.14
CA ILE A 36 -13.01 16.50 0.37
C ILE A 36 -13.13 17.08 1.80
N PRO A 37 -13.93 18.13 2.02
CA PRO A 37 -14.02 18.80 3.32
C PRO A 37 -14.90 18.03 4.34
N ILE A 38 -15.15 16.74 4.12
CA ILE A 38 -16.00 15.89 4.97
C ILE A 38 -15.12 14.80 5.61
N PRO A 39 -14.79 14.90 6.90
CA PRO A 39 -13.81 14.02 7.55
C PRO A 39 -14.11 12.53 7.44
N GLY A 40 -15.38 12.12 7.55
CA GLY A 40 -15.75 10.70 7.42
C GLY A 40 -15.66 10.16 6.00
N LEU A 41 -15.87 11.03 4.99
CA LEU A 41 -15.84 10.64 3.58
C LEU A 41 -14.39 10.53 3.08
N ASP A 42 -13.48 11.35 3.61
CA ASP A 42 -12.04 11.30 3.32
C ASP A 42 -11.47 9.89 3.52
N TYR A 43 -11.70 9.30 4.70
CA TYR A 43 -11.20 7.95 5.02
C TYR A 43 -11.78 6.87 4.10
N LEU A 44 -13.05 7.00 3.73
CA LEU A 44 -13.73 6.02 2.88
C LEU A 44 -13.18 6.09 1.45
N VAL A 45 -13.09 7.30 0.88
CA VAL A 45 -12.51 7.54 -0.44
C VAL A 45 -11.05 7.11 -0.48
N ARG A 46 -10.27 7.44 0.56
CA ARG A 46 -8.87 7.04 0.66
C ARG A 46 -8.71 5.52 0.67
N SER A 47 -9.54 4.81 1.43
CA SER A 47 -9.53 3.35 1.46
C SER A 47 -9.87 2.74 0.10
N LEU A 48 -10.91 3.24 -0.57
CA LEU A 48 -11.30 2.79 -1.91
C LEU A 48 -10.20 3.04 -2.95
N LEU A 49 -9.54 4.20 -2.90
CA LEU A 49 -8.43 4.53 -3.79
C LEU A 49 -7.22 3.60 -3.58
N ILE A 50 -6.90 3.26 -2.33
CA ILE A 50 -5.82 2.31 -2.02
C ILE A 50 -6.15 0.92 -2.56
N PHE A 51 -7.38 0.43 -2.33
CA PHE A 51 -7.82 -0.86 -2.87
C PHE A 51 -7.83 -0.87 -4.40
N GLY A 52 -8.30 0.20 -5.02
CA GLY A 52 -8.30 0.37 -6.48
C GLY A 52 -6.88 0.39 -7.05
N LEU A 53 -5.95 1.11 -6.41
CA LEU A 53 -4.54 1.14 -6.81
C LEU A 53 -3.90 -0.23 -6.69
N PHE A 54 -4.14 -0.94 -5.58
CA PHE A 54 -3.66 -2.31 -5.40
C PHE A 54 -4.18 -3.23 -6.50
N TYR A 55 -5.49 -3.17 -6.79
CA TYR A 55 -6.10 -3.94 -7.88
C TYR A 55 -5.45 -3.65 -9.24
N VAL A 56 -5.31 -2.38 -9.61
CA VAL A 56 -4.70 -1.98 -10.88
C VAL A 56 -3.26 -2.46 -10.97
N MET A 57 -2.47 -2.25 -9.93
CA MET A 57 -1.06 -2.66 -9.91
C MET A 57 -0.91 -4.19 -9.98
N PHE A 58 -1.77 -4.92 -9.28
CA PHE A 58 -1.73 -6.37 -9.30
C PHE A 58 -2.16 -6.92 -10.68
N ARG A 59 -3.24 -6.38 -11.24
CA ARG A 59 -3.80 -6.83 -12.53
C ARG A 59 -2.91 -6.50 -13.72
N PHE A 60 -2.31 -5.31 -13.75
CA PHE A 60 -1.61 -4.80 -14.94
C PHE A 60 -0.08 -4.82 -14.82
N ALA A 61 0.48 -4.58 -13.63
CA ALA A 61 1.93 -4.47 -13.44
C ALA A 61 2.59 -5.77 -12.91
N ASP A 62 1.89 -6.55 -12.08
CA ASP A 62 2.38 -7.85 -11.58
C ASP A 62 1.95 -9.03 -12.45
N GLN A 63 0.71 -9.03 -12.95
CA GLN A 63 0.11 -10.10 -13.77
C GLN A 63 0.21 -11.50 -13.14
N ARG A 64 0.45 -11.57 -11.83
CA ARG A 64 0.61 -12.82 -11.08
C ARG A 64 -0.76 -13.38 -10.69
N SER A 65 -0.84 -14.68 -10.44
CA SER A 65 -2.08 -15.27 -9.90
C SER A 65 -2.41 -14.66 -8.53
N TRP A 66 -3.70 -14.47 -8.27
CA TRP A 66 -4.22 -13.87 -7.04
C TRP A 66 -3.83 -14.63 -5.77
N ASP A 67 -3.46 -15.90 -5.90
CA ASP A 67 -2.95 -16.73 -4.81
C ASP A 67 -1.67 -16.13 -4.19
N TYR A 68 -0.88 -15.41 -4.98
CA TYR A 68 0.34 -14.75 -4.53
C TYR A 68 0.14 -13.28 -4.14
N ALA A 69 -1.10 -12.79 -4.10
CA ALA A 69 -1.39 -11.41 -3.71
C ALA A 69 -1.15 -11.14 -2.21
N GLY A 70 -0.87 -12.18 -1.41
CA GLY A 70 -0.75 -12.04 0.04
C GLY A 70 -2.10 -11.80 0.74
N LEU A 71 -3.21 -12.03 0.04
CA LEU A 71 -4.58 -11.92 0.59
C LEU A 71 -5.09 -13.24 1.17
N LEU A 72 -4.34 -14.33 1.02
CA LEU A 72 -4.66 -15.62 1.62
C LEU A 72 -4.50 -15.52 3.13
N ILE A 73 -5.62 -15.48 3.84
CA ILE A 73 -5.68 -15.47 5.30
C ILE A 73 -5.15 -16.82 5.79
N ASN A 74 -3.87 -16.83 6.16
CA ASN A 74 -3.22 -17.97 6.78
C ASN A 74 -2.64 -17.55 8.15
N ARG A 75 -2.12 -18.51 8.91
CA ARG A 75 -1.58 -18.24 10.24
C ARG A 75 -0.38 -17.29 10.22
N ASN A 76 0.40 -17.28 9.14
CA ASN A 76 1.52 -16.33 8.99
C ASN A 76 1.01 -14.92 8.69
N TRP A 77 0.01 -14.78 7.82
CA TRP A 77 -0.65 -13.51 7.52
C TRP A 77 -1.20 -12.86 8.79
N ILE A 78 -1.87 -13.63 9.64
CA ILE A 78 -2.40 -13.11 10.92
C ILE A 78 -1.26 -12.64 11.83
N LYS A 79 -0.16 -13.40 11.93
CA LYS A 79 1.00 -13.02 12.74
C LYS A 79 1.65 -11.73 12.23
N GLU A 80 1.85 -11.63 10.92
CA GLU A 80 2.44 -10.45 10.27
C GLU A 80 1.54 -9.22 10.43
N CYS A 81 0.23 -9.40 10.25
CA CYS A 81 -0.77 -8.34 10.45
C CYS A 81 -0.79 -7.87 11.91
N ALA A 82 -0.82 -8.79 12.88
CA ALA A 82 -0.79 -8.45 14.30
C ALA A 82 0.50 -7.74 14.70
N ALA A 83 1.65 -8.18 14.19
CA ALA A 83 2.92 -7.50 14.40
C ALA A 83 2.91 -6.08 13.80
N GLY A 84 2.37 -5.92 12.58
CA GLY A 84 2.21 -4.61 11.94
C GLY A 84 1.32 -3.66 12.73
N ILE A 85 0.17 -4.14 13.21
CA ILE A 85 -0.74 -3.38 14.08
C ILE A 85 -0.03 -2.95 15.37
N GLY A 86 0.71 -3.88 15.99
CA GLY A 86 1.48 -3.59 17.21
C GLY A 86 2.54 -2.52 17.01
N ILE A 87 3.32 -2.61 15.92
CA ILE A 87 4.33 -1.60 15.56
C ILE A 87 3.67 -0.24 15.29
N ALA A 88 2.62 -0.21 14.46
CA ALA A 88 1.93 1.03 14.11
C ALA A 88 1.30 1.71 15.33
N GLY A 89 0.63 0.93 16.18
CA GLY A 89 0.06 1.42 17.43
C GLY A 89 1.13 1.94 18.40
N GLY A 90 2.25 1.22 18.52
CA GLY A 90 3.38 1.65 19.35
C GLY A 90 3.99 2.97 18.88
N VAL A 91 4.25 3.12 17.57
CA VAL A 91 4.80 4.36 17.00
C VAL A 91 3.83 5.53 17.18
N MET A 92 2.54 5.34 16.88
CA MET A 92 1.54 6.39 17.08
C MET A 92 1.40 6.79 18.56
N GLY A 93 1.46 5.82 19.48
CA GLY A 93 1.48 6.08 20.91
C GLY A 93 2.68 6.92 21.34
N LEU A 94 3.88 6.61 20.83
CA LEU A 94 5.08 7.41 21.11
C LEU A 94 4.96 8.84 20.56
N ILE A 95 4.49 9.00 19.32
CA ILE A 95 4.25 10.32 18.73
C ILE A 95 3.29 11.14 19.59
N PHE A 96 2.20 10.52 20.04
CA PHE A 96 1.22 11.15 20.91
C PHE A 96 1.84 11.58 22.26
N LEU A 97 2.61 10.72 22.92
CA LEU A 97 3.27 11.04 24.19
C LEU A 97 4.27 12.20 24.06
N VAL A 98 5.05 12.22 22.97
CA VAL A 98 5.99 13.33 22.70
C VAL A 98 5.23 14.63 22.48
N GLN A 99 4.17 14.61 21.68
CA GLN A 99 3.31 15.79 21.48
C GLN A 99 2.66 16.25 22.79
N TRP A 100 2.24 15.32 23.64
CA TRP A 100 1.64 15.63 24.94
C TRP A 100 2.61 16.31 25.91
N GLN A 101 3.88 15.93 25.90
CA GLN A 101 4.91 16.56 26.74
C GLN A 101 5.41 17.89 26.18
N SER A 102 5.34 18.07 24.87
CA SER A 102 5.85 19.25 24.17
C SER A 102 4.81 20.36 23.98
N GLY A 103 3.54 20.06 24.28
CA GLY A 103 2.42 21.01 24.31
C GLY A 103 2.18 21.54 25.73
#